data_AF-A0A1B7LXR8-F1
#
_entry.id   AF-A0A1B7LXR8-F1
#
_cell.length_a   1.000
_cell.length_b   1.000
_cell.length_c   1.000
_cell.angle_alpha   90.00
_cell.angle_beta   90.00
_cell.angle_gamma   90.00
#
_symmetry.space_group_name_H-M   'P 1'
#
loop_
_entity.id
_entity.type
_entity.pdbx_description
1 polymer ?
#
loop_
_entity_poly.entity_id
_entity_poly.type
_entity_poly.pdbx_seq_one_letter_code
_entity_poly.pdbx_strand_id
1 'polypeptide(L)'
;MEVSTSINPDTHTAYFTDCGVFVSTVMRSSGADESFPIRGTAVMQSYLRGSDKYETFHPSSVGDLQSGDILFLNGHIFIYTGERHSGIDGSSQGASLSTRPPSGHITYLSDNRGGYEVARLVSS
;
A
#
# COMPACT_ATOMS: atom_id res chain seq x y z
N MET A 1 11.24 -11.23 20.84
CA MET A 1 11.79 -10.95 19.51
C MET A 1 11.53 -12.21 18.68
N GLU A 2 10.33 -12.33 18.08
CA GLU A 2 9.96 -13.48 17.25
C GLU A 2 9.27 -12.96 15.98
N VAL A 3 10.10 -12.83 14.95
CA VAL A 3 9.90 -13.16 13.54
C VAL A 3 8.47 -13.57 13.13
N SER A 4 7.72 -12.64 12.54
CA SER A 4 6.50 -12.92 11.76
C SER A 4 6.84 -13.05 10.26
N THR A 5 7.73 -13.98 9.91
CA THR A 5 8.05 -14.33 8.50
C THR A 5 7.32 -15.57 8.00
N SER A 6 6.37 -16.13 8.75
CA SER A 6 5.49 -17.16 8.21
C SER A 6 4.43 -16.51 7.32
N ILE A 7 4.44 -16.86 6.03
CA ILE A 7 3.29 -16.71 5.15
C ILE A 7 2.18 -17.57 5.78
N ASN A 8 1.37 -16.95 6.63
CA ASN A 8 0.20 -17.61 7.17
C ASN A 8 -0.98 -17.27 6.25
N PRO A 9 -1.62 -18.26 5.58
CA PRO A 9 -2.89 -18.05 4.88
C PRO A 9 -4.02 -17.62 5.83
N ASP A 10 -3.74 -17.57 7.14
CA ASP A 10 -4.67 -17.16 8.17
C ASP A 10 -4.87 -15.65 8.21
N THR A 11 -6.03 -15.20 7.75
CA THR A 11 -6.45 -13.81 7.85
C THR A 11 -6.64 -13.34 9.30
N HIS A 12 -6.67 -14.25 10.31
CA HIS A 12 -6.92 -13.96 11.73
C HIS A 12 -5.81 -13.24 12.49
N THR A 13 -4.62 -13.11 11.92
CA THR A 13 -3.56 -12.29 12.52
C THR A 13 -3.65 -10.85 12.01
N ALA A 14 -3.82 -9.87 12.92
CA ALA A 14 -3.74 -8.44 12.64
C ALA A 14 -4.68 -7.92 11.53
N TYR A 15 -5.91 -8.43 11.43
CA TYR A 15 -6.94 -8.04 10.44
C TYR A 15 -7.01 -6.54 10.12
N PHE A 16 -7.05 -5.72 11.17
CA PHE A 16 -7.20 -4.27 11.04
C PHE A 16 -5.86 -3.55 11.00
N THR A 17 -4.78 -4.22 11.37
CA THR A 17 -3.48 -3.62 11.58
C THR A 17 -2.47 -4.27 10.66
N ASP A 18 -2.77 -4.51 9.38
CA ASP A 18 -1.82 -5.00 8.38
C ASP A 18 -1.90 -4.10 7.14
N CYS A 19 -0.77 -3.47 6.80
CA CYS A 19 -0.65 -2.55 5.66
C CYS A 19 -1.05 -3.20 4.32
N GLY A 20 -0.66 -4.46 4.11
CA GLY A 20 -1.00 -5.19 2.89
C GLY A 20 -2.46 -5.59 2.84
N VAL A 21 -3.03 -6.04 3.96
CA VAL A 21 -4.45 -6.42 4.03
C VAL A 21 -5.34 -5.22 3.78
N PHE A 22 -4.98 -4.04 4.33
CA PHE A 22 -5.70 -2.81 4.06
C PHE A 22 -5.74 -2.48 2.57
N VAL A 23 -4.58 -2.41 1.92
CA VAL A 23 -4.50 -2.10 0.48
C VAL A 23 -5.22 -3.15 -0.35
N SER A 24 -5.04 -4.44 -0.04
CA SER A 24 -5.77 -5.53 -0.71
C SER A 24 -7.28 -5.39 -0.59
N THR A 25 -7.77 -5.06 0.60
CA THR A 25 -9.21 -4.85 0.84
C THR A 25 -9.73 -3.70 -0.01
N VAL A 26 -8.99 -2.58 -0.09
CA VAL A 26 -9.37 -1.44 -0.93
C VAL A 26 -9.42 -1.84 -2.40
N MET A 27 -8.36 -2.48 -2.93
CA MET A 27 -8.29 -2.83 -4.35
C MET A 27 -9.36 -3.83 -4.77
N ARG A 28 -9.59 -4.87 -3.95
CA ARG A 28 -10.57 -5.92 -4.26
C ARG A 28 -12.00 -5.47 -4.04
N SER A 29 -12.29 -4.72 -2.97
CA SER A 29 -13.67 -4.33 -2.64
C SER A 29 -14.17 -3.17 -3.49
N SER A 30 -13.27 -2.32 -4.01
CA SER A 30 -13.62 -1.26 -4.95
C SER A 30 -13.83 -1.76 -6.38
N GLY A 31 -13.43 -3.00 -6.69
CA GLY A 31 -13.39 -3.54 -8.05
C GLY A 31 -12.22 -3.01 -8.89
N ALA A 32 -11.31 -2.21 -8.31
CA ALA A 32 -10.15 -1.67 -9.03
C ALA A 32 -9.15 -2.78 -9.45
N ASP A 33 -8.95 -3.78 -8.58
CA ASP A 33 -8.24 -5.01 -8.94
C ASP A 33 -8.70 -6.18 -8.06
N GLU A 34 -9.68 -6.95 -8.55
CA GLU A 34 -10.23 -8.11 -7.83
C GLU A 34 -9.21 -9.24 -7.62
N SER A 35 -8.16 -9.30 -8.47
CA SER A 35 -7.08 -10.28 -8.40
C SER A 35 -5.94 -9.87 -7.47
N PHE A 36 -5.97 -8.68 -6.88
CA PHE A 36 -4.88 -8.18 -6.03
C PHE A 36 -4.58 -9.17 -4.89
N PRO A 37 -3.29 -9.45 -4.58
CA PRO A 37 -2.92 -10.41 -3.53
C PRO A 37 -3.53 -10.05 -2.17
N ILE A 38 -4.00 -11.07 -1.43
CA ILE A 38 -4.73 -10.87 -0.16
C ILE A 38 -3.81 -10.33 0.96
N ARG A 39 -2.58 -10.86 1.04
CA ARG A 39 -1.60 -10.50 2.07
C ARG A 39 -0.18 -10.73 1.54
N GLY A 40 0.78 -10.11 2.22
CA GLY A 40 2.21 -10.34 2.01
C GLY A 40 2.78 -9.27 1.12
N THR A 41 3.41 -8.27 1.72
CA THR A 41 3.99 -7.13 0.99
C THR A 41 5.01 -7.56 -0.05
N ALA A 42 5.77 -8.64 0.19
CA ALA A 42 6.68 -9.21 -0.81
C ALA A 42 5.93 -9.75 -2.05
N VAL A 43 4.82 -10.47 -1.85
CA VAL A 43 3.99 -11.00 -2.95
C VAL A 43 3.32 -9.85 -3.70
N MET A 44 2.81 -8.85 -2.97
CA MET A 44 2.21 -7.65 -3.55
C MET A 44 3.22 -6.87 -4.39
N GLN A 45 4.47 -6.75 -3.94
CA GLN A 45 5.54 -6.10 -4.71
C GLN A 45 5.84 -6.82 -6.01
N SER A 46 5.98 -8.15 -5.96
CA SER A 46 6.19 -8.95 -7.17
C SER A 46 5.00 -8.84 -8.13
N TYR A 47 3.77 -8.81 -7.60
CA TYR A 47 2.57 -8.64 -8.38
C TYR A 47 2.51 -7.26 -9.05
N LEU A 48 2.74 -6.17 -8.30
CA LEU A 48 2.71 -4.81 -8.83
C LEU A 48 3.75 -4.59 -9.94
N ARG A 49 4.95 -5.15 -9.80
CA ARG A 49 6.02 -5.03 -10.82
C ARG A 49 5.82 -5.93 -12.04
N GLY A 50 5.13 -7.06 -11.88
CA GLY A 50 4.97 -8.07 -12.92
C GLY A 50 3.62 -8.02 -13.64
N SER A 51 2.66 -7.27 -13.11
CA SER A 51 1.32 -7.11 -13.67
C SER A 51 1.30 -6.01 -14.72
N ASP A 52 0.70 -6.31 -15.86
CA ASP A 52 0.38 -5.37 -16.94
C ASP A 52 -0.71 -4.36 -16.57
N LYS A 53 -1.40 -4.55 -15.44
CA LYS A 53 -2.38 -3.59 -14.91
C LYS A 53 -1.74 -2.33 -14.33
N TYR A 54 -0.46 -2.39 -13.97
CA TYR A 54 0.23 -1.32 -13.25
C TYR A 54 1.44 -0.79 -14.02
N GLU A 55 1.59 0.53 -14.01
CA GLU A 55 2.85 1.18 -14.33
C GLU A 55 3.60 1.44 -13.02
N THR A 56 4.86 1.01 -12.93
CA THR A 56 5.69 1.29 -11.75
C THR A 56 6.82 2.27 -12.02
N PHE A 57 7.01 3.21 -11.10
CA PHE A 57 8.03 4.26 -11.21
C PHE A 57 8.48 4.77 -9.84
N HIS A 58 9.62 5.44 -9.79
CA HIS A 58 10.07 6.15 -8.59
C HIS A 58 9.67 7.63 -8.70
N PRO A 59 8.83 8.15 -7.80
CA PRO A 59 8.43 9.56 -7.83
C PRO A 59 9.60 10.45 -7.42
N SER A 60 9.77 11.57 -8.11
CA SER A 60 10.73 12.62 -7.73
C SER A 60 10.12 13.60 -6.73
N SER A 61 8.79 13.76 -6.75
CA SER A 61 8.04 14.62 -5.84
C SER A 61 6.63 14.10 -5.59
N VAL A 62 5.96 14.62 -4.54
CA VAL A 62 4.54 14.29 -4.26
C VAL A 62 3.63 14.74 -5.39
N GLY A 63 4.03 15.74 -6.19
CA GLY A 63 3.29 16.19 -7.36
C GLY A 63 3.24 15.18 -8.50
N ASP A 64 4.08 14.14 -8.47
CA ASP A 64 4.05 13.05 -9.46
C ASP A 64 2.94 12.03 -9.13
N LEU A 65 2.37 12.10 -7.92
CA LEU A 65 1.37 11.16 -7.42
C LEU A 65 -0.05 11.54 -7.86
N GLN A 66 -0.86 10.52 -8.11
CA GLN A 66 -2.28 10.62 -8.42
C GLN A 66 -3.09 9.81 -7.40
N SER A 67 -4.30 10.29 -7.08
CA SER A 67 -5.18 9.57 -6.15
C SER A 67 -5.42 8.14 -6.64
N GLY A 68 -5.21 7.16 -5.75
CA GLY A 68 -5.25 5.73 -6.09
C GLY A 68 -3.87 5.10 -6.30
N ASP A 69 -2.80 5.90 -6.44
CA ASP A 69 -1.44 5.38 -6.52
C ASP A 69 -1.09 4.58 -5.25
N ILE A 70 -0.49 3.41 -5.46
CA ILE A 70 -0.02 2.53 -4.39
C ILE A 70 1.47 2.79 -4.19
N LEU A 71 1.85 3.26 -3.01
CA LEU A 71 3.25 3.42 -2.64
C LEU A 71 3.72 2.16 -1.93
N PHE A 72 4.83 1.59 -2.36
CA PHE A 72 5.38 0.37 -1.79
C PHE A 72 6.90 0.40 -1.70
N LEU A 73 7.42 -0.29 -0.68
CA LEU A 73 8.83 -0.66 -0.53
C LEU A 73 8.93 -1.93 0.29
N ASN A 74 10.14 -2.46 0.50
CA ASN A 74 10.33 -3.69 1.27
C ASN A 74 9.68 -3.59 2.67
N GLY A 75 8.61 -4.37 2.89
CA GLY A 75 7.88 -4.41 4.15
C GLY A 75 6.85 -3.29 4.39
N HIS A 76 6.53 -2.45 3.40
CA HIS A 76 5.48 -1.44 3.55
C HIS A 76 4.70 -1.19 2.25
N ILE A 77 3.41 -0.86 2.42
CA ILE A 77 2.52 -0.50 1.32
C ILE A 77 1.39 0.39 1.85
N PHE A 78 1.02 1.43 1.10
CA PHE A 78 -0.11 2.30 1.42
C PHE A 78 -0.67 2.95 0.14
N ILE A 79 -1.83 3.60 0.25
CA ILE A 79 -2.49 4.26 -0.89
C ILE A 79 -2.43 5.78 -0.71
N TYR A 80 -2.01 6.47 -1.76
CA TYR A 80 -2.13 7.91 -1.87
C TYR A 80 -3.57 8.27 -2.25
N THR A 81 -4.18 9.19 -1.51
CA THR A 81 -5.59 9.58 -1.69
C THR A 81 -5.77 10.98 -2.28
N GLY A 82 -4.69 11.60 -2.75
CA GLY A 82 -4.67 12.96 -3.26
C GLY A 82 -4.34 14.01 -2.20
N GLU A 83 -4.03 15.23 -2.66
CA GLU A 83 -3.85 16.39 -1.79
C GLU A 83 -5.20 16.82 -1.20
N ARG A 84 -5.57 16.26 -0.05
CA ARG A 84 -6.68 16.80 0.73
C ARG A 84 -6.29 18.15 1.30
N HIS A 85 -6.96 19.19 0.82
CA HIS A 85 -6.87 20.53 1.37
C HIS A 85 -7.60 20.55 2.72
N SER A 86 -6.84 20.65 3.82
CA SER A 86 -7.28 20.79 5.22
C SER A 86 -7.93 19.54 5.86
N GLY A 87 -7.25 18.96 6.87
CA GLY A 87 -7.81 17.93 7.75
C GLY A 87 -6.73 17.07 8.43
N ILE A 88 -7.12 16.34 9.48
CA ILE A 88 -6.26 15.37 10.21
C ILE A 88 -5.99 14.09 9.40
N ASP A 89 -6.73 13.87 8.32
CA ASP A 89 -6.72 12.63 7.54
C ASP A 89 -5.58 12.54 6.50
N GLY A 90 -4.73 13.57 6.39
CA GLY A 90 -3.53 13.57 5.54
C GLY A 90 -3.80 13.32 4.05
N SER A 91 -2.73 13.05 3.28
CA SER A 91 -2.80 12.77 1.84
C SER A 91 -2.66 11.29 1.49
N SER A 92 -2.37 10.43 2.47
CA SER A 92 -2.27 8.98 2.30
C SER A 92 -3.05 8.22 3.36
N GLN A 93 -3.46 7.00 3.02
CA GLN A 93 -4.17 6.08 3.89
C GLN A 93 -3.42 4.76 3.97
N GLY A 94 -3.23 4.26 5.18
CA GLY A 94 -2.51 3.02 5.41
C GLY A 94 -2.67 2.49 6.82
N ALA A 95 -2.50 1.19 6.98
CA ALA A 95 -2.41 0.51 8.27
C ALA A 95 -0.95 0.15 8.59
N SER A 96 -0.66 -0.25 9.82
CA SER A 96 0.67 -0.69 10.22
C SER A 96 0.60 -1.99 10.98
N LEU A 97 1.49 -2.93 10.63
CA LEU A 97 1.51 -4.28 11.20
C LEU A 97 1.45 -4.23 12.73
N SER A 98 0.39 -4.78 13.33
CA SER A 98 0.19 -4.91 14.78
C SER A 98 0.24 -3.62 15.61
N THR A 99 0.20 -2.45 14.97
CA THR A 99 0.46 -1.16 15.66
C THR A 99 -0.61 -0.12 15.41
N ARG A 100 -1.14 -0.01 14.18
CA ARG A 100 -2.11 1.03 13.85
C ARG A 100 -3.20 0.51 12.91
N PRO A 101 -4.49 0.75 13.22
CA PRO A 101 -5.57 0.51 12.26
C PRO A 101 -5.43 1.44 11.04
N PRO A 102 -6.22 1.26 9.96
CA PRO A 102 -6.15 2.13 8.81
C PRO A 102 -6.44 3.57 9.24
N SER A 103 -5.52 4.48 8.95
CA SER A 103 -5.70 5.88 9.27
C SER A 103 -5.02 6.78 8.24
N GLY A 104 -5.50 8.02 8.21
CA GLY A 104 -4.87 9.10 7.48
C GLY A 104 -3.47 9.40 7.98
N HIS A 105 -2.58 9.76 7.07
CA HIS A 105 -1.23 10.20 7.39
C HIS A 105 -0.63 11.05 6.26
N ILE A 106 0.44 11.78 6.60
CA ILE A 106 1.21 12.56 5.62
C ILE A 106 1.93 11.59 4.69
N THR A 107 1.90 11.88 3.40
CA THR A 107 2.65 11.13 2.39
C THR A 107 4.14 11.42 2.50
N TYR A 108 4.96 10.37 2.46
CA TYR A 108 6.42 10.47 2.41
C TYR A 108 6.93 9.55 1.30
N LEU A 109 7.98 10.01 0.60
CA LEU A 109 8.56 9.28 -0.54
C LEU A 109 9.76 8.43 -0.14
N SER A 110 10.18 8.47 1.12
CA SER A 110 11.23 7.61 1.67
C SER A 110 11.10 7.46 3.18
N ASP A 111 11.65 6.38 3.71
CA ASP A 111 11.88 6.19 5.14
C ASP A 111 13.20 5.42 5.39
N ASN A 112 13.39 4.90 6.61
CA ASN A 112 14.59 4.16 6.99
C ASN A 112 14.83 2.86 6.19
N ARG A 113 13.85 2.40 5.40
CA ARG A 113 13.93 1.24 4.50
C ARG A 113 14.30 1.62 3.06
N GLY A 114 14.27 2.90 2.71
CA GLY A 114 14.62 3.42 1.38
C GLY A 114 13.54 4.30 0.76
N GLY A 115 13.67 4.56 -0.54
CA GLY A 115 12.69 5.27 -1.35
C GLY A 115 11.50 4.38 -1.71
N TYR A 116 10.31 4.97 -1.75
CA TYR A 116 9.11 4.30 -2.21
C TYR A 116 9.10 4.21 -3.74
N GLU A 117 8.67 3.05 -4.23
CA GLU A 117 8.20 2.89 -5.61
C GLU A 117 6.68 3.14 -5.62
N VAL A 118 6.17 3.64 -6.72
CA VAL A 118 4.75 3.87 -6.96
C VAL A 118 4.28 2.84 -7.97
N ALA A 119 3.10 2.26 -7.74
CA ALA A 119 2.33 1.55 -8.75
C ALA A 119 1.05 2.33 -9.03
N ARG A 120 0.87 2.70 -10.30
CA ARG A 120 -0.34 3.35 -10.80
C ARG A 120 -1.14 2.36 -11.62
N LEU A 121 -2.42 2.22 -11.30
CA LEU A 121 -3.34 1.40 -12.09
C LEU A 121 -3.57 2.08 -13.45
N VAL A 122 -3.21 1.40 -14.54
CA VAL A 122 -3.39 1.88 -15.92
C VAL A 122 -4.44 1.08 -16.70
N SER A 123 -4.81 -0.09 -16.19
CA SER A 123 -5.88 -0.93 -16.71
C SER A 123 -6.64 -1.59 -15.56
N SER A 124 -7.96 -1.42 -15.55
CA SER A 124 -8.92 -2.04 -14.63
C SER A 124 -9.54 -3.30 -15.24
#